data_AF-A0A6C8NEV1-F1
#
_entry.id   AF-A0A6C8NEV1-F1
#
_cell.length_a   1.000
_cell.length_b   1.000
_cell.length_c   1.000
_cell.angle_alpha   90.00
_cell.angle_beta   90.00
_cell.angle_gamma   90.00
#
_symmetry.space_group_name_H-M   'P 1'
#
loop_
_entity.id
_entity.type
_entity.pdbx_description
1 polymer ?
#
loop_
_entity_poly.entity_id
_entity_poly.type
_entity_poly.pdbx_seq_one_letter_code
_entity_poly.pdbx_strand_id
1 'polypeptide(L)' 'MWRTCKFKLCRFKTCKFKLCRFKTCRFKRCKFKRCKFKLCKFKLCKFKRCKFKLD' A
#
# COMPACT_ATOMS: atom_id res chain seq x y z
N MET A 1 -4.47 9.98 -7.39
CA MET A 1 -5.39 8.83 -7.58
C MET A 1 -4.64 7.78 -8.39
N TRP A 2 -4.43 6.57 -7.86
CA TRP A 2 -3.56 5.56 -8.48
C TRP A 2 -4.41 4.46 -9.11
N ARG A 3 -4.34 4.26 -10.44
CA ARG A 3 -5.26 3.37 -11.17
C ARG A 3 -4.66 2.02 -11.59
N THR A 4 -3.37 1.88 -11.82
CA THR A 4 -2.78 0.61 -12.28
C THR A 4 -1.30 0.57 -11.89
N CYS A 5 -1.03 0.33 -10.61
CA CYS A 5 0.33 0.41 -10.09
C CYS A 5 0.84 -0.97 -9.67
N LYS A 6 2.09 -1.28 -9.98
CA LYS A 6 2.75 -2.53 -9.58
C LYS A 6 3.94 -2.20 -8.70
N PHE A 7 3.80 -2.47 -7.40
CA PHE A 7 4.87 -2.32 -6.43
C PHE A 7 5.47 -3.70 -6.14
N LYS A 8 6.78 -3.86 -6.36
CA LYS A 8 7.50 -5.11 -6.08
C LYS A 8 8.68 -4.80 -5.16
N LEU A 9 8.85 -5.58 -4.10
CA LEU A 9 9.98 -5.47 -3.16
C LEU A 9 10.12 -4.09 -2.48
N CYS A 10 9.08 -3.26 -2.48
CA CYS A 10 9.13 -1.91 -1.91
C CYS A 10 9.12 -1.94 -0.38
N ARG A 11 9.88 -1.03 0.25
CA ARG A 11 9.87 -0.82 1.70
C ARG A 11 9.37 0.59 2.01
N PHE A 12 8.17 0.68 2.54
CA PHE A 12 7.58 1.91 3.03
C PHE A 12 7.80 2.00 4.53
N LYS A 13 8.45 3.07 5.00
CA LYS A 13 8.67 3.36 6.41
C LYS A 13 8.07 4.71 6.74
N THR A 14 7.34 4.80 7.86
CA THR A 14 6.78 6.06 8.40
C THR A 14 5.94 6.89 7.41
N CYS A 15 5.42 6.27 6.34
CA CYS A 15 4.60 6.95 5.34
C CYS A 15 3.19 7.23 5.87
N LYS A 16 2.69 8.45 5.64
CA LYS A 16 1.30 8.83 5.92
C LYS A 16 0.53 8.97 4.61
N PHE A 17 -0.31 8.02 4.29
CA PHE A 17 -1.23 8.09 3.15
C PHE A 17 -2.56 8.67 3.64
N LYS A 18 -2.96 9.82 3.11
CA LYS A 18 -4.26 10.46 3.37
C LYS A 18 -5.05 10.54 2.08
N LEU A 19 -6.34 10.20 2.11
CA LEU A 19 -7.28 10.32 0.98
C LEU A 19 -6.81 9.59 -0.31
N CYS A 20 -5.91 8.61 -0.19
CA CYS A 20 -5.36 7.91 -1.34
C CYS A 20 -6.37 6.86 -1.86
N ARG A 21 -6.69 6.93 -3.14
CA ARG A 21 -7.48 5.91 -3.84
C ARG A 21 -6.57 5.08 -4.74
N PHE A 22 -6.46 3.79 -4.44
CA PHE A 22 -5.77 2.79 -5.24
C PHE A 22 -6.82 1.91 -5.92
N LYS A 23 -6.85 1.91 -7.25
CA LYS A 23 -7.67 1.01 -8.07
C LYS A 23 -6.72 0.03 -8.74
N THR A 24 -7.06 -1.25 -8.82
CA THR A 24 -6.34 -2.26 -9.64
C THR A 24 -4.81 -2.33 -9.43
N CYS A 25 -4.32 -1.98 -8.24
CA CYS A 25 -2.89 -2.00 -7.90
C CYS A 25 -2.44 -3.38 -7.40
N ARG A 26 -1.20 -3.78 -7.69
CA ARG A 26 -0.59 -5.01 -7.19
C ARG A 26 0.65 -4.71 -6.36
N PHE A 27 0.68 -5.22 -5.14
CA PHE A 27 1.81 -5.14 -4.22
C PHE A 27 2.36 -6.56 -4.02
N LYS A 28 3.64 -6.79 -4.32
CA LYS A 28 4.30 -8.10 -4.17
C LYS A 28 5.57 -7.95 -3.33
N ARG A 29 5.65 -8.69 -2.22
CA ARG A 29 6.80 -8.67 -1.28
C ARG A 29 7.11 -7.27 -0.72
N CYS A 30 6.09 -6.41 -0.57
CA CYS A 30 6.27 -5.07 -0.01
C CYS A 30 6.22 -5.10 1.53
N LYS A 31 6.97 -4.22 2.19
CA LYS A 31 6.96 -4.06 3.66
C LYS A 31 6.50 -2.65 4.01
N PHE A 32 5.50 -2.54 4.88
CA PHE A 32 5.00 -1.27 5.41
C PHE A 32 5.28 -1.25 6.91
N LYS A 33 6.14 -0.35 7.40
CA LYS A 33 6.49 -0.20 8.82
C LYS A 33 6.08 1.19 9.30
N ARG A 34 5.27 1.27 10.36
CA ARG A 34 4.74 2.53 10.92
C ARG A 34 4.02 3.40 9.87
N CYS A 35 3.41 2.78 8.87
CA CYS A 35 2.64 3.49 7.85
C CYS A 35 1.20 3.71 8.34
N LYS A 36 0.68 4.93 8.14
CA LYS A 36 -0.71 5.28 8.47
C LYS A 36 -1.50 5.50 7.19
N PHE A 37 -2.65 4.84 7.07
CA PHE A 37 -3.57 4.99 5.95
C PHE A 37 -4.88 5.58 6.45
N LYS A 38 -5.05 6.90 6.33
CA LYS A 38 -6.28 7.59 6.74
C LYS A 38 -7.17 7.85 5.52
N LEU A 39 -8.42 7.42 5.57
CA LEU A 39 -9.42 7.59 4.49
C LEU A 39 -8.92 7.08 3.12
N CYS A 40 -8.09 6.05 3.12
CA CYS A 40 -7.59 5.44 1.88
C CYS A 40 -8.56 4.36 1.39
N LYS A 41 -8.81 4.31 0.08
CA LYS A 41 -9.66 3.28 -0.54
C LYS A 41 -8.82 2.40 -1.46
N PHE A 42 -8.92 1.09 -1.28
CA PHE A 42 -8.26 0.09 -2.11
C PHE A 42 -9.33 -0.73 -2.83
N LYS A 43 -9.54 -0.49 -4.13
CA LYS A 43 -10.52 -1.23 -4.96
C LYS A 43 -9.77 -2.15 -5.92
N LEU A 44 -10.10 -3.44 -5.91
CA LEU A 44 -9.48 -4.47 -6.77
C LEU A 44 -7.94 -4.54 -6.64
N CYS A 45 -7.40 -4.17 -5.47
CA CYS A 45 -5.97 -4.22 -5.22
C CYS A 45 -5.57 -5.60 -4.71
N LYS A 46 -4.40 -6.11 -5.12
CA LYS A 46 -3.86 -7.41 -4.68
C LYS A 46 -2.59 -7.20 -3.88
N PHE A 47 -2.52 -7.78 -2.69
CA PHE A 47 -1.32 -7.78 -1.84
C PHE A 47 -0.83 -9.23 -1.69
N LYS A 48 0.36 -9.54 -2.23
CA LYS A 48 0.95 -10.89 -2.16
C LYS A 48 2.26 -10.86 -1.41
N ARG A 49 2.36 -11.64 -0.32
CA ARG A 49 3.54 -11.70 0.56
C ARG A 49 3.95 -10.32 1.10
N CYS A 50 2.99 -9.41 1.32
CA CYS A 50 3.27 -8.11 1.91
C CYS A 50 3.22 -8.20 3.45
N LYS A 51 4.04 -7.40 4.14
CA LYS A 51 4.02 -7.30 5.60
C LYS A 51 3.62 -5.89 6.02
N PHE A 52 2.68 -5.80 6.97
CA PHE A 52 2.27 -4.55 7.60
C PHE A 52 2.65 -4.64 9.07
N LYS A 53 3.58 -3.79 9.51
CA LYS A 53 3.95 -3.64 10.91
C LYS A 53 3.47 -2.27 11.40
N LEU A 54 2.38 -2.28 12.15
CA LEU A 54 1.94 -1.18 12.99
C LEU A 54 2.66 -1.37 14.32
N ASP A 55 3.70 -0.57 14.54
CA ASP A 55 4.20 -0.26 15.88
C ASP A 55 3.45 1.00 16.33
#